data_AF-A0ABD1NNF0-F1
#
_entry.id   AF-A0ABD1NNF0-F1
#
_cell.length_a   1.000
_cell.length_b   1.000
_cell.length_c   1.000
_cell.angle_alpha   90.00
_cell.angle_beta   90.00
_cell.angle_gamma   90.00
#
_symmetry.space_group_name_H-M   'P 1'
#
loop_
_entity.id
_entity.type
_entity.pdbx_description
1 polymer ?
#
loop_
_entity_poly.entity_id
_entity_poly.type
_entity_poly.pdbx_seq_one_letter_code
_entity_poly.pdbx_strand_id
1 'polypeptide(L)'
;MLYSLDLSTVSYKSLFRMLRVSLHVNINKCCRNKLESMIGSQLDQATLDDLLVPSPVRARYQYDVNLVLRLVKSFLAKGVWCLPLSRLKKVASLIDLYIAEVAPDPHLKPSKFLALIRALPDSARDSFDGNYHSVDLYLEVHSGLSEEEKMRVCRGLDYEKLSSDALNHLSQNKKFPSKSAVEAINFQQCRLKNLLQRTNQPNNFTNSPVFQETGSTEKKDEPREQIVLYAGKLDFSTENERIRAHLQGMQWRVLELEKICGKMQIQMTKIMKSRLSNHNNAKSVPRLCS
;
A
#
# COMPACT_ATOMS: atom_id res chain seq x y z
N MET A 1 -24.05 23.64 29.71
CA MET A 1 -22.85 23.15 30.42
C MET A 1 -21.94 22.20 29.62
N LEU A 2 -22.20 21.89 28.33
CA LEU A 2 -21.33 20.97 27.54
C LEU A 2 -20.34 21.68 26.58
N TYR A 3 -20.32 23.01 26.54
CA TYR A 3 -19.49 23.78 25.58
C TYR A 3 -18.01 23.95 26.00
N SER A 4 -17.61 23.44 27.17
CA SER A 4 -16.29 23.68 27.77
C SER A 4 -15.44 22.42 28.01
N LEU A 5 -15.97 21.22 27.73
CA LEU A 5 -15.12 20.03 27.81
C LEU A 5 -14.29 20.02 26.52
N ASP A 6 -12.99 20.30 26.66
CA ASP A 6 -12.02 20.04 25.61
C ASP A 6 -11.88 18.53 25.43
N LEU A 7 -12.88 18.02 24.73
CA LEU A 7 -13.11 16.64 24.40
C LEU A 7 -11.94 16.06 23.58
N SER A 8 -11.01 16.90 23.07
CA SER A 8 -9.77 16.48 22.42
C SER A 8 -8.80 15.71 23.34
N THR A 9 -8.99 15.79 24.66
CA THR A 9 -8.22 15.04 25.67
C THR A 9 -8.81 13.65 25.98
N VAL A 10 -9.97 13.33 25.41
CA VAL A 10 -10.70 12.09 25.70
C VAL A 10 -10.10 10.93 24.89
N SER A 11 -9.82 9.82 25.57
CA SER A 11 -9.31 8.61 24.93
C SER A 11 -10.28 8.06 23.88
N TYR A 12 -9.77 7.49 22.79
CA TYR A 12 -10.60 6.95 21.71
C TYR A 12 -11.64 5.93 22.20
N LYS A 13 -11.29 5.07 23.17
CA LYS A 13 -12.22 4.11 23.79
C LYS A 13 -13.42 4.78 24.43
N SER A 14 -13.19 5.89 25.14
CA SER A 14 -14.27 6.68 25.73
C SER A 14 -15.13 7.33 24.67
N LEU A 15 -14.55 7.77 23.54
CA LEU A 15 -15.32 8.32 22.42
C LEU A 15 -16.24 7.28 21.77
N PHE A 16 -15.78 6.05 21.55
CA PHE A 16 -16.64 4.98 21.03
C PHE A 16 -17.72 4.57 22.04
N ARG A 17 -17.42 4.57 23.34
CA ARG A 17 -18.45 4.39 24.38
C ARG A 17 -19.50 5.51 24.33
N MET A 18 -19.08 6.76 24.20
CA MET A 18 -19.98 7.90 24.03
C MET A 18 -20.81 7.78 22.76
N LEU A 19 -20.21 7.30 21.65
CA LEU A 19 -20.93 7.05 20.41
C LEU A 19 -22.05 6.04 20.63
N ARG A 20 -21.76 4.90 21.27
CA ARG A 20 -22.75 3.86 21.58
C ARG A 20 -23.91 4.39 22.44
N VAL A 21 -23.62 5.23 23.44
CA VAL A 21 -24.66 5.90 24.24
C VAL A 21 -25.47 6.88 23.38
N SER A 22 -24.81 7.66 22.54
CA SER A 22 -25.46 8.68 21.70
C SER A 22 -26.43 8.13 20.66
N LEU A 23 -26.34 6.84 20.31
CA LEU A 23 -27.30 6.18 19.42
C LEU A 23 -28.69 6.02 20.07
N HIS A 24 -28.74 5.97 21.40
CA HIS A 24 -29.95 5.76 22.18
C HIS A 24 -30.53 7.06 22.72
N VAL A 25 -29.81 8.18 22.57
CA VAL A 25 -30.18 9.48 23.11
C VAL A 25 -30.31 10.48 21.97
N ASN A 26 -31.34 11.32 21.98
CA ASN A 26 -31.55 12.30 20.93
C ASN A 26 -30.59 13.50 21.08
N ILE A 27 -29.31 13.30 20.76
CA ILE A 27 -28.31 14.37 20.76
C ILE A 27 -28.46 15.26 19.54
N ASN A 28 -28.21 16.57 19.73
CA ASN A 28 -28.26 17.53 18.63
C ASN A 28 -27.21 17.20 17.55
N LYS A 29 -27.48 17.65 16.30
CA LYS A 29 -26.62 17.37 15.15
C LYS A 29 -25.20 17.92 15.31
N CYS A 30 -25.04 19.07 15.97
CA CYS A 30 -23.74 19.70 16.20
C CYS A 30 -22.84 18.83 17.10
N CYS A 31 -23.37 18.36 18.23
CA CYS A 31 -22.71 17.46 19.17
C CYS A 31 -22.33 16.14 18.49
N ARG A 32 -23.23 15.58 17.67
CA ARG A 32 -22.94 14.35 16.92
C ARG A 32 -21.78 14.54 15.95
N ASN A 33 -21.82 15.61 15.16
CA ASN A 33 -20.76 15.92 14.21
C ASN A 33 -19.42 16.15 14.92
N LYS A 34 -19.44 16.80 16.09
CA LYS A 34 -18.22 17.02 16.89
C LYS A 34 -17.66 15.70 17.42
N LEU A 35 -18.51 14.82 17.94
CA LEU A 35 -18.13 13.48 18.40
C LEU A 35 -17.54 12.64 17.27
N GLU A 36 -18.25 12.53 16.14
CA GLU A 36 -17.78 11.82 14.95
C GLU A 36 -16.45 12.41 14.44
N SER A 37 -16.29 13.74 14.49
CA SER A 37 -15.06 14.38 14.03
C SER A 37 -13.85 14.00 14.88
N MET A 38 -14.04 13.92 16.19
CA MET A 38 -12.99 13.53 17.11
C MET A 38 -12.64 12.05 16.99
N ILE A 39 -13.64 11.18 16.85
CA ILE A 39 -13.44 9.75 16.60
C ILE A 39 -12.64 9.58 15.30
N GLY A 40 -13.07 10.26 14.23
CA GLY A 40 -12.37 10.24 12.95
C GLY A 40 -10.91 10.70 13.06
N SER A 41 -10.61 11.69 13.91
CA SER A 41 -9.23 12.17 14.08
C SER A 41 -8.28 11.15 14.74
N GLN A 42 -8.81 10.15 15.43
CA GLN A 42 -8.08 9.07 16.12
C GLN A 42 -8.39 7.68 15.54
N LEU A 43 -8.90 7.62 14.30
CA LEU A 43 -9.36 6.38 13.68
C LEU A 43 -8.25 5.32 13.55
N ASP A 44 -6.98 5.75 13.51
CA ASP A 44 -5.80 4.88 13.49
C ASP A 44 -5.56 4.09 14.80
N GLN A 45 -6.31 4.39 15.86
CA GLN A 45 -6.29 3.67 17.14
C GLN A 45 -7.50 2.72 17.30
N ALA A 46 -8.47 2.79 16.39
CA ALA A 46 -9.68 1.99 16.48
C ALA A 46 -9.45 0.53 16.05
N THR A 47 -10.30 -0.36 16.54
CA THR A 47 -10.36 -1.77 16.14
C THR A 47 -11.58 -2.02 15.26
N LEU A 48 -11.63 -3.19 14.60
CA LEU A 48 -12.80 -3.56 13.79
C LEU A 48 -14.09 -3.52 14.62
N ASP A 49 -14.07 -4.08 15.84
CA ASP A 49 -15.22 -4.09 16.77
C ASP A 49 -15.74 -2.69 17.13
N ASP A 50 -14.89 -1.67 17.08
CA ASP A 50 -15.29 -0.28 17.31
C ASP A 50 -16.13 0.25 16.14
N LEU A 51 -15.88 -0.23 14.91
CA LEU A 51 -16.58 0.17 13.68
C LEU A 51 -17.88 -0.62 13.45
N LEU A 52 -18.06 -1.77 14.10
CA LEU A 52 -19.25 -2.62 14.00
C LEU A 52 -20.43 -2.05 14.79
N VAL A 53 -20.87 -0.85 14.39
CA VAL A 53 -22.02 -0.16 14.96
C VAL A 53 -23.29 -0.63 14.25
N PRO A 54 -24.31 -1.12 14.97
CA PRO A 54 -25.56 -1.56 14.37
C PRO A 54 -26.23 -0.47 13.54
N SER A 55 -26.87 -0.86 12.44
CA SER A 55 -27.65 0.07 11.64
C SER A 55 -28.86 0.62 12.39
N PRO A 56 -29.39 1.79 12.01
CA PRO A 56 -30.62 2.31 12.59
C PRO A 56 -31.78 1.32 12.40
N VAL A 57 -32.69 1.22 13.37
CA VAL A 57 -33.80 0.22 13.45
C VAL A 57 -34.63 0.02 12.16
N ARG A 58 -34.62 0.98 11.23
CA ARG A 58 -35.36 0.92 9.95
C ARG A 58 -34.51 0.45 8.76
N ALA A 59 -33.22 0.23 8.94
CA ALA A 59 -32.31 -0.24 7.91
C ALA A 59 -32.33 -1.77 7.85
N ARG A 60 -32.16 -2.32 6.64
CA ARG A 60 -32.10 -3.77 6.42
C ARG A 60 -30.68 -4.35 6.46
N TYR A 61 -29.67 -3.49 6.37
CA TYR A 61 -28.26 -3.86 6.47
C TYR A 61 -27.82 -3.92 7.93
N GLN A 62 -26.79 -4.69 8.26
CA GLN A 62 -26.42 -5.00 9.65
C GLN A 62 -25.70 -3.84 10.35
N TYR A 63 -24.80 -3.15 9.65
CA TYR A 63 -23.92 -2.13 10.23
C TYR A 63 -24.06 -0.74 9.59
N ASP A 64 -23.89 0.34 10.35
CA ASP A 64 -23.95 1.72 9.83
C ASP A 64 -22.71 2.11 9.01
N VAL A 65 -22.70 1.69 7.74
CA VAL A 65 -21.67 2.06 6.76
C VAL A 65 -21.54 3.58 6.58
N ASN A 66 -22.64 4.33 6.72
CA ASN A 66 -22.58 5.79 6.55
C ASN A 66 -21.78 6.44 7.68
N LEU A 67 -21.86 5.90 8.90
CA LEU A 67 -21.05 6.36 10.02
C LEU A 67 -19.56 6.16 9.71
N VAL A 68 -19.16 4.96 9.28
CA VAL A 68 -17.76 4.67 8.94
C VAL A 68 -17.24 5.60 7.84
N LEU A 69 -18.02 5.84 6.79
CA LEU A 69 -17.67 6.80 5.74
C LEU A 69 -17.48 8.23 6.28
N ARG A 70 -18.29 8.67 7.25
CA ARG A 70 -18.12 9.99 7.91
C ARG A 70 -16.87 10.04 8.78
N LEU A 71 -16.54 8.95 9.49
CA LEU A 71 -15.32 8.84 10.29
C LEU A 71 -14.08 8.91 9.41
N VAL A 72 -14.03 8.17 8.30
CA VAL A 72 -12.92 8.23 7.33
C VAL A 72 -12.81 9.63 6.72
N LYS A 73 -13.94 10.23 6.33
CA LYS A 73 -13.94 11.62 5.83
C LYS A 73 -13.34 12.59 6.86
N SER A 74 -13.67 12.43 8.14
CA SER A 74 -13.11 13.27 9.20
C SER A 74 -11.63 12.98 9.47
N PHE A 75 -11.18 11.72 9.36
CA PHE A 75 -9.76 11.37 9.45
C PHE A 75 -8.95 12.12 8.38
N LEU A 76 -9.49 12.19 7.15
CA LEU A 76 -8.88 12.87 6.02
C LEU A 76 -9.11 14.38 5.96
N ALA A 77 -9.87 14.97 6.91
CA ALA A 77 -10.29 16.38 6.83
C ALA A 77 -9.12 17.38 6.84
N LYS A 78 -7.97 17.00 7.41
CA LYS A 78 -6.74 17.82 7.41
C LYS A 78 -5.92 17.68 6.11
N GLY A 79 -6.37 16.87 5.16
CA GLY A 79 -5.68 16.56 3.92
C GLY A 79 -4.75 15.35 4.05
N VAL A 80 -4.74 14.49 3.02
CA VAL A 80 -3.94 13.25 2.96
C VAL A 80 -2.45 13.52 3.19
N TRP A 81 -1.92 14.61 2.62
CA TRP A 81 -0.50 14.97 2.69
C TRP A 81 -0.04 15.42 4.08
N CYS A 82 -0.96 15.78 4.96
CA CYS A 82 -0.66 16.20 6.33
C CYS A 82 -0.67 15.02 7.32
N LEU A 83 -0.99 13.81 6.87
CA LEU A 83 -1.08 12.61 7.71
C LEU A 83 0.21 11.78 7.57
N PRO A 84 0.81 11.34 8.70
CA PRO A 84 1.87 10.34 8.65
C PRO A 84 1.40 9.09 7.90
N LEU A 85 2.20 8.61 6.94
CA LEU A 85 1.88 7.44 6.12
C LEU A 85 1.57 6.20 6.97
N SER A 86 2.23 6.04 8.13
CA SER A 86 1.98 4.95 9.07
C SER A 86 0.55 4.96 9.63
N ARG A 87 -0.01 6.14 9.94
CA ARG A 87 -1.41 6.29 10.40
C ARG A 87 -2.37 6.00 9.26
N LEU A 88 -2.07 6.52 8.07
CA LEU A 88 -2.89 6.31 6.87
C LEU A 88 -2.98 4.81 6.51
N LYS A 89 -1.85 4.09 6.54
CA LYS A 89 -1.80 2.64 6.30
C LYS A 89 -2.57 1.84 7.37
N LYS A 90 -2.48 2.22 8.64
CA LYS A 90 -3.27 1.60 9.72
C LYS A 90 -4.77 1.75 9.47
N VAL A 91 -5.22 2.96 9.11
CA VAL A 91 -6.64 3.19 8.78
C VAL A 91 -7.04 2.44 7.52
N ALA A 92 -6.19 2.35 6.50
CA ALA A 92 -6.47 1.53 5.32
C ALA A 92 -6.69 0.07 5.65
N SER A 93 -5.79 -0.54 6.43
CA SER A 93 -5.96 -1.92 6.90
C SER A 93 -7.25 -2.10 7.70
N LEU A 94 -7.60 -1.16 8.59
CA LEU A 94 -8.85 -1.21 9.35
C LEU A 94 -10.09 -1.13 8.44
N ILE A 95 -10.07 -0.27 7.43
CA ILE A 95 -11.18 -0.12 6.49
C ILE A 95 -11.29 -1.34 5.57
N ASP A 96 -10.18 -1.94 5.16
CA ASP A 96 -10.19 -3.14 4.34
C ASP A 96 -10.76 -4.35 5.13
N LEU A 97 -10.45 -4.47 6.43
CA LEU A 97 -11.11 -5.43 7.32
C LEU A 97 -12.61 -5.17 7.44
N TYR A 98 -13.02 -3.91 7.58
CA TYR A 98 -14.42 -3.54 7.64
C TYR A 98 -15.15 -3.84 6.32
N ILE A 99 -14.53 -3.59 5.16
CA ILE A 99 -15.08 -3.91 3.84
C ILE A 99 -15.32 -5.43 3.72
N ALA A 100 -14.37 -6.25 4.17
CA ALA A 100 -14.52 -7.70 4.17
C ALA A 100 -15.69 -8.17 5.06
N GLU A 101 -15.86 -7.56 6.24
CA GLU A 101 -16.94 -7.88 7.18
C GLU A 101 -18.33 -7.50 6.64
N VAL A 102 -18.46 -6.39 5.90
CA VAL A 102 -19.75 -5.96 5.35
C VAL A 102 -20.06 -6.52 3.96
N ALA A 103 -19.06 -7.05 3.25
CA ALA A 103 -19.22 -7.64 1.91
C ALA A 103 -20.32 -8.73 1.83
N PRO A 104 -20.48 -9.64 2.80
CA PRO A 104 -21.51 -10.68 2.73
C PRO A 104 -22.92 -10.22 3.12
N ASP A 105 -23.17 -8.93 3.40
CA ASP A 105 -24.51 -8.42 3.72
C ASP A 105 -25.35 -8.24 2.43
N PRO A 106 -26.43 -9.02 2.21
CA PRO A 106 -27.25 -8.95 1.00
C PRO A 106 -28.01 -7.62 0.81
N HIS A 107 -28.08 -6.80 1.85
CA HIS A 107 -28.76 -5.51 1.83
C HIS A 107 -27.80 -4.32 1.62
N LEU A 108 -26.50 -4.59 1.51
CA LEU A 108 -25.52 -3.57 1.22
C LEU A 108 -25.63 -3.14 -0.25
N LYS A 109 -25.85 -1.85 -0.48
CA LYS A 109 -25.98 -1.33 -1.84
C LYS A 109 -24.61 -1.20 -2.53
N PRO A 110 -24.52 -1.43 -3.85
CA PRO A 110 -23.26 -1.30 -4.59
C PRO A 110 -22.60 0.07 -4.45
N SER A 111 -23.41 1.13 -4.38
CA SER A 111 -22.91 2.50 -4.21
C SER A 111 -22.21 2.72 -2.87
N LYS A 112 -22.69 2.11 -1.79
CA LYS A 112 -22.07 2.19 -0.46
C LYS A 112 -20.81 1.34 -0.39
N PHE A 113 -20.85 0.13 -0.94
CA PHE A 113 -19.70 -0.76 -1.02
C PHE A 113 -18.54 -0.12 -1.81
N LEU A 114 -18.84 0.43 -2.99
CA LEU A 114 -17.86 1.17 -3.79
C LEU A 114 -17.32 2.41 -3.06
N ALA A 115 -18.18 3.13 -2.31
CA ALA A 115 -17.75 4.28 -1.53
C ALA A 115 -16.74 3.91 -0.44
N LEU A 116 -16.85 2.72 0.17
CA LEU A 116 -15.87 2.23 1.15
C LEU A 116 -14.52 1.94 0.49
N ILE A 117 -14.52 1.20 -0.63
CA ILE A 117 -13.29 0.87 -1.37
C ILE A 117 -12.51 2.15 -1.73
N ARG A 118 -13.25 3.17 -2.19
CA ARG A 118 -12.71 4.47 -2.63
C ARG A 118 -12.56 5.50 -1.51
N ALA A 119 -12.82 5.16 -0.25
CA ALA A 119 -12.80 6.12 0.85
C ALA A 119 -11.38 6.64 1.15
N LEU A 120 -10.35 5.88 0.77
CA LEU A 120 -8.94 6.16 1.02
C LEU A 120 -8.16 6.18 -0.30
N PRO A 121 -7.08 6.98 -0.39
CA PRO A 121 -6.24 7.03 -1.58
C PRO A 121 -5.47 5.72 -1.79
N ASP A 122 -5.15 5.40 -3.03
CA ASP A 122 -4.47 4.15 -3.37
C ASP A 122 -3.09 4.04 -2.72
N SER A 123 -2.39 5.17 -2.50
CA SER A 123 -1.10 5.22 -1.79
C SER A 123 -1.16 4.73 -0.34
N ALA A 124 -2.36 4.64 0.25
CA ALA A 124 -2.56 4.07 1.58
C ALA A 124 -2.43 2.54 1.62
N ARG A 125 -2.48 1.88 0.46
CA ARG A 125 -2.47 0.42 0.33
C ARG A 125 -1.26 -0.07 -0.44
N ASP A 126 -0.61 -1.08 0.12
CA ASP A 126 0.50 -1.78 -0.52
C ASP A 126 0.01 -2.92 -1.44
N SER A 127 -1.16 -3.49 -1.15
CA SER A 127 -1.83 -4.53 -1.94
C SER A 127 -3.33 -4.31 -1.96
N PHE A 128 -3.98 -4.75 -3.04
CA PHE A 128 -5.44 -4.74 -3.20
C PHE A 128 -6.07 -6.14 -3.06
N ASP A 129 -5.31 -7.16 -2.66
CA ASP A 129 -5.78 -8.55 -2.60
C ASP A 129 -6.97 -8.72 -1.63
N GLY A 130 -6.94 -8.05 -0.48
CA GLY A 130 -8.06 -8.04 0.48
C GLY A 130 -9.33 -7.39 -0.10
N ASN A 131 -9.16 -6.30 -0.86
CA ASN A 131 -10.28 -5.64 -1.54
C ASN A 131 -10.82 -6.52 -2.66
N TYR A 132 -9.96 -7.21 -3.40
CA TYR A 132 -10.37 -8.19 -4.40
C TYR A 132 -11.19 -9.32 -3.78
N HIS A 133 -10.72 -9.91 -2.67
CA HIS A 133 -11.47 -10.95 -1.98
C HIS A 133 -12.85 -10.46 -1.51
N SER A 134 -12.90 -9.23 -0.97
CA SER A 134 -14.16 -8.61 -0.56
C SER A 134 -15.10 -8.36 -1.74
N VAL A 135 -14.57 -7.93 -2.89
CA VAL A 135 -15.35 -7.75 -4.12
C VAL A 135 -15.87 -9.10 -4.63
N ASP A 136 -15.05 -10.15 -4.64
CA ASP A 136 -15.47 -11.49 -5.05
C ASP A 136 -16.61 -12.03 -4.17
N LEU A 137 -16.47 -11.91 -2.85
CA LEU A 137 -17.52 -12.29 -1.89
C LEU A 137 -18.79 -11.43 -2.06
N TYR A 138 -18.63 -10.13 -2.26
CA TYR A 138 -19.76 -9.22 -2.50
C TYR A 138 -20.53 -9.60 -3.76
N LEU A 139 -19.85 -9.90 -4.87
CA LEU A 139 -20.47 -10.33 -6.12
C LEU A 139 -21.13 -11.72 -5.99
N GLU A 140 -20.60 -12.59 -5.14
CA GLU A 140 -21.20 -13.89 -4.85
C GLU A 140 -22.56 -13.76 -4.14
N VAL A 141 -22.63 -12.91 -3.12
CA VAL A 141 -23.89 -12.65 -2.39
C VAL A 141 -24.89 -11.85 -3.22
N HIS A 142 -24.41 -10.99 -4.13
CA HIS A 142 -25.23 -10.09 -4.95
C HIS A 142 -25.33 -10.57 -6.41
N SER A 143 -25.75 -11.82 -6.62
CA SER A 143 -25.90 -12.42 -7.96
C SER A 143 -26.91 -11.70 -8.86
N GLY A 144 -27.86 -10.95 -8.28
CA GLY A 144 -28.87 -10.17 -9.00
C GLY A 144 -28.43 -8.80 -9.53
N LEU A 145 -27.16 -8.42 -9.40
CA LEU A 145 -26.66 -7.13 -9.91
C LEU A 145 -26.65 -7.08 -11.43
N SER A 146 -26.96 -5.90 -11.97
CA SER A 146 -26.75 -5.61 -13.39
C SER A 146 -25.27 -5.63 -13.76
N GLU A 147 -24.96 -5.89 -15.03
CA GLU A 147 -23.57 -5.86 -15.52
C GLU A 147 -22.92 -4.49 -15.29
N GLU A 148 -23.67 -3.39 -15.40
CA GLU A 148 -23.20 -2.04 -15.11
C GLU A 148 -22.83 -1.84 -13.63
N GLU A 149 -23.56 -2.47 -12.71
CA GLU A 149 -23.27 -2.41 -11.28
C GLU A 149 -22.04 -3.22 -10.92
N LYS A 150 -21.94 -4.44 -11.45
CA LYS A 150 -20.74 -5.28 -11.30
C LYS A 150 -19.51 -4.54 -11.81
N MET A 151 -19.60 -3.97 -13.02
CA MET A 151 -18.53 -3.14 -13.60
C MET A 151 -18.15 -1.96 -12.71
N ARG A 152 -19.12 -1.27 -12.10
CA ARG A 152 -18.85 -0.14 -11.19
C ARG A 152 -18.10 -0.58 -9.94
N VAL A 153 -18.46 -1.72 -9.36
CA VAL A 153 -17.78 -2.27 -8.18
C VAL A 153 -16.36 -2.73 -8.53
N CYS A 154 -16.18 -3.46 -9.65
CA CYS A 154 -14.87 -3.94 -10.08
C CYS A 154 -13.88 -2.81 -10.41
N ARG A 155 -14.36 -1.65 -10.91
CA ARG A 155 -13.55 -0.43 -11.10
C ARG A 155 -13.04 0.21 -9.80
N GLY A 156 -13.40 -0.34 -8.63
CA GLY A 156 -12.79 0.03 -7.36
C GLY A 156 -11.44 -0.66 -7.11
N LEU A 157 -11.10 -1.69 -7.89
CA LEU A 157 -9.84 -2.43 -7.73
C LEU A 157 -8.70 -1.76 -8.50
N ASP A 158 -7.52 -1.72 -7.86
CA ASP A 158 -6.26 -1.36 -8.49
C ASP A 158 -5.55 -2.64 -8.94
N TYR A 159 -5.62 -2.93 -10.25
CA TYR A 159 -5.00 -4.12 -10.84
C TYR A 159 -3.47 -4.09 -10.76
N GLU A 160 -2.85 -2.92 -10.57
CA GLU A 160 -1.40 -2.81 -10.44
C GLU A 160 -0.89 -3.38 -9.11
N LYS A 161 -1.73 -3.28 -8.09
CA LYS A 161 -1.44 -3.72 -6.71
C LYS A 161 -2.03 -5.08 -6.36
N LEU A 162 -2.57 -5.79 -7.36
CA LEU A 162 -2.99 -7.17 -7.21
C LEU A 162 -1.82 -8.13 -7.42
N SER A 163 -1.80 -9.19 -6.60
CA SER A 163 -0.88 -10.30 -6.79
C SER A 163 -1.17 -11.06 -8.10
N SER A 164 -0.18 -11.83 -8.56
CA SER A 164 -0.33 -12.73 -9.73
C SER A 164 -1.52 -13.68 -9.54
N ASP A 165 -1.66 -14.21 -8.32
CA ASP A 165 -2.69 -15.19 -7.99
C ASP A 165 -4.08 -14.56 -7.98
N ALA A 166 -4.20 -13.35 -7.44
CA ALA A 166 -5.45 -12.58 -7.49
C ALA A 166 -5.86 -12.26 -8.93
N LEU A 167 -4.92 -11.82 -9.78
CA LEU A 167 -5.18 -11.56 -11.21
C LEU A 167 -5.58 -12.83 -11.97
N ASN A 168 -4.93 -13.97 -11.67
CA ASN A 168 -5.27 -15.26 -12.26
C ASN A 168 -6.70 -15.67 -11.87
N HIS A 169 -7.04 -15.60 -10.58
CA HIS A 169 -8.38 -15.91 -10.11
C HIS A 169 -9.42 -15.00 -10.77
N LEU A 170 -9.15 -13.68 -10.83
CA LEU A 170 -10.06 -12.69 -11.42
C LEU A 170 -10.31 -12.98 -12.91
N SER A 171 -9.26 -13.32 -13.66
CA SER A 171 -9.36 -13.62 -15.10
C SER A 171 -10.25 -14.82 -15.43
N GLN A 172 -10.39 -15.78 -14.51
CA GLN A 172 -11.18 -17.00 -14.68
C GLN A 172 -12.55 -16.93 -14.00
N ASN A 173 -12.79 -15.91 -13.18
CA ASN A 173 -13.98 -15.83 -12.35
C ASN A 173 -15.18 -15.33 -13.14
N LYS A 174 -16.12 -16.24 -13.45
CA LYS A 174 -17.35 -15.96 -14.22
C LYS A 174 -18.31 -14.99 -13.51
N LYS A 175 -18.14 -14.75 -12.20
CA LYS A 175 -18.94 -13.76 -11.45
C LYS A 175 -18.57 -12.33 -11.85
N PHE A 176 -17.34 -12.12 -12.32
CA PHE A 176 -16.85 -10.81 -12.74
C PHE A 176 -17.27 -10.52 -14.19
N PRO A 177 -17.51 -9.25 -14.53
CA PRO A 177 -17.77 -8.87 -15.92
C PRO A 177 -16.61 -9.24 -16.83
N SER A 178 -16.92 -9.62 -18.06
CA SER A 178 -15.92 -9.99 -19.08
C SER A 178 -14.86 -8.91 -19.31
N LYS A 179 -15.24 -7.63 -19.25
CA LYS A 179 -14.31 -6.50 -19.38
C LYS A 179 -13.26 -6.47 -18.26
N SER A 180 -13.64 -6.78 -17.01
CA SER A 180 -12.70 -6.83 -15.88
C SER A 180 -11.73 -8.00 -15.99
N ALA A 181 -12.21 -9.16 -16.47
CA ALA A 181 -11.34 -10.30 -16.76
C ALA A 181 -10.31 -9.97 -17.85
N VAL A 182 -10.73 -9.33 -18.93
CA VAL A 182 -9.83 -8.89 -20.02
C VAL A 182 -8.81 -7.85 -19.52
N GLU A 183 -9.24 -6.91 -18.69
CA GLU A 183 -8.36 -5.91 -18.07
C GLU A 183 -7.27 -6.55 -17.19
N ALA A 184 -7.63 -7.55 -16.37
CA ALA A 184 -6.67 -8.31 -15.59
C ALA A 184 -5.66 -9.06 -16.48
N ILE A 185 -6.12 -9.72 -17.55
CA ILE A 185 -5.23 -10.42 -18.51
C ILE A 185 -4.28 -9.43 -19.18
N ASN A 186 -4.77 -8.27 -19.62
CA ASN A 186 -3.94 -7.23 -20.22
C ASN A 186 -2.86 -6.75 -19.24
N PHE A 187 -3.22 -6.57 -17.97
CA PHE A 187 -2.26 -6.16 -16.95
C PHE A 187 -1.16 -7.22 -16.74
N GLN A 188 -1.53 -8.50 -16.68
CA GLN A 188 -0.57 -9.60 -16.61
C GLN A 188 0.37 -9.62 -17.82
N GLN A 189 -0.15 -9.42 -19.03
CA GLN A 189 0.65 -9.36 -20.25
C GLN A 189 1.62 -8.18 -20.25
N CYS A 190 1.18 -6.99 -19.84
CA CYS A 190 2.05 -5.81 -19.71
C CYS A 190 3.16 -6.05 -18.70
N ARG A 191 2.85 -6.65 -17.54
CA ARG A 191 3.84 -6.97 -16.51
C ARG A 191 4.88 -7.97 -17.02
N LEU A 192 4.45 -9.00 -17.75
CA LEU A 192 5.35 -9.96 -18.39
C LEU A 192 6.24 -9.32 -19.47
N LYS A 193 5.67 -8.49 -20.34
CA LYS A 193 6.43 -7.76 -21.37
C LYS A 193 7.50 -6.86 -20.75
N ASN A 194 7.19 -6.16 -19.67
CA ASN A 194 8.15 -5.31 -18.95
C ASN A 194 9.29 -6.14 -18.33
N LEU A 195 9.00 -7.32 -17.80
CA LEU A 195 10.02 -8.24 -17.29
C LEU A 195 10.93 -8.75 -18.43
N LEU A 196 10.36 -9.12 -19.58
CA LEU A 196 11.10 -9.58 -20.76
C LEU A 196 11.93 -8.47 -21.42
N GLN A 197 11.43 -7.24 -21.48
CA GLN A 197 12.21 -6.10 -21.97
C GLN A 197 13.40 -5.80 -21.04
N ARG A 198 13.22 -5.97 -19.73
CA ARG A 198 14.28 -5.79 -18.74
C ARG A 198 15.36 -6.87 -18.83
N THR A 199 15.04 -8.07 -19.30
CA THR A 199 16.03 -9.13 -19.60
C THR A 199 16.72 -8.96 -20.95
N ASN A 200 16.10 -8.24 -21.90
CA ASN A 200 16.62 -8.05 -23.26
C ASN A 200 17.46 -6.76 -23.43
N GLN A 201 17.68 -5.97 -22.37
CA GLN A 201 18.63 -4.85 -22.44
C GLN A 201 20.06 -5.36 -22.17
N PRO A 202 20.98 -5.32 -23.16
CA PRO A 202 22.40 -5.49 -22.87
C PRO A 202 22.87 -4.30 -22.04
N ASN A 203 23.51 -4.59 -20.90
CA ASN A 203 24.15 -3.60 -20.04
C ASN A 203 25.15 -2.74 -20.85
N ASN A 204 24.73 -1.55 -21.28
CA ASN A 204 25.64 -0.51 -21.72
C ASN A 204 26.00 0.38 -20.52
N PHE A 205 27.00 -0.05 -19.75
CA PHE A 205 27.72 0.83 -18.84
C PHE A 205 28.69 1.71 -19.65
N THR A 206 28.22 2.86 -20.16
CA THR A 206 29.14 3.93 -20.59
C THR A 206 28.49 5.32 -20.46
N ASN A 207 28.92 6.04 -19.42
CA ASN A 207 29.13 7.49 -19.27
C ASN A 207 28.15 8.55 -19.84
N SER A 208 27.60 9.32 -18.88
CA SER A 208 27.40 10.78 -18.83
C SER A 208 26.26 11.44 -19.65
N PRO A 209 25.52 12.42 -19.07
CA PRO A 209 24.36 13.03 -19.69
C PRO A 209 24.72 14.30 -20.46
N VAL A 210 24.15 14.47 -21.66
CA VAL A 210 23.97 15.79 -22.28
C VAL A 210 22.55 15.87 -22.83
N PHE A 211 21.85 16.90 -22.37
CA PHE A 211 20.55 17.36 -22.82
C PHE A 211 20.56 17.67 -24.33
N GLN A 212 19.51 17.30 -25.07
CA GLN A 212 18.82 18.25 -25.94
C GLN A 212 17.46 17.74 -26.43
N GLU A 213 16.65 18.72 -26.80
CA GLU A 213 15.20 18.78 -26.86
C GLU A 213 14.55 18.12 -28.09
N THR A 214 13.30 17.73 -27.84
CA THR A 214 12.11 17.63 -28.69
C THR A 214 12.05 18.40 -30.03
N GLY A 215 11.45 17.74 -31.03
CA GLY A 215 10.77 18.32 -32.21
C GLY A 215 10.76 17.35 -33.41
N SER A 216 9.74 16.48 -33.60
CA SER A 216 8.43 16.68 -34.24
C SER A 216 8.33 16.12 -35.69
N THR A 217 7.30 15.28 -35.89
CA THR A 217 6.37 15.11 -37.05
C THR A 217 6.70 14.30 -38.33
N GLU A 218 5.81 13.31 -38.57
CA GLU A 218 5.18 12.84 -39.85
C GLU A 218 6.04 12.11 -40.91
N LYS A 219 5.61 11.11 -41.70
CA LYS A 219 4.40 10.28 -41.92
C LYS A 219 4.79 9.21 -42.98
N LYS A 220 4.08 8.07 -42.99
CA LYS A 220 3.58 7.27 -44.15
C LYS A 220 3.98 5.78 -44.29
N ASP A 221 2.89 5.02 -44.45
CA ASP A 221 2.62 3.84 -45.27
C ASP A 221 3.15 2.44 -44.89
N GLU A 222 2.14 1.60 -44.57
CA GLU A 222 2.09 0.12 -44.56
C GLU A 222 2.31 -0.45 -45.98
N PRO A 223 2.67 -1.74 -46.17
CA PRO A 223 1.71 -2.82 -45.94
C PRO A 223 2.28 -4.11 -45.33
N ARG A 224 1.32 -4.93 -44.90
CA ARG A 224 1.40 -6.25 -44.26
C ARG A 224 2.38 -7.24 -44.91
N GLU A 225 3.28 -7.80 -44.09
CA GLU A 225 3.88 -9.11 -44.34
C GLU A 225 3.74 -10.02 -43.12
N GLN A 226 3.19 -11.19 -43.41
CA GLN A 226 2.90 -12.30 -42.53
C GLN A 226 4.15 -13.18 -42.43
N ILE A 227 4.80 -13.28 -41.26
CA ILE A 227 5.91 -14.25 -41.08
C ILE A 227 5.85 -14.93 -39.70
N VAL A 228 5.34 -16.16 -39.73
CA VAL A 228 5.90 -17.40 -39.16
C VAL A 228 6.49 -17.37 -37.75
N LEU A 229 5.78 -18.05 -36.83
CA LEU A 229 6.31 -18.62 -35.59
C LEU A 229 7.47 -19.59 -35.88
N TYR A 230 8.66 -19.34 -35.33
CA TYR A 230 9.62 -20.40 -35.03
C TYR A 230 9.78 -20.56 -33.53
N ALA A 231 9.40 -21.75 -33.06
CA ALA A 231 9.76 -22.28 -31.76
C ALA A 231 11.29 -22.52 -31.75
N GLY A 232 12.03 -21.53 -31.27
CA GLY A 232 13.45 -21.68 -30.92
C GLY A 232 13.57 -22.29 -29.53
N LYS A 233 14.21 -23.46 -29.45
CA LYS A 233 14.60 -24.16 -28.22
C LYS A 233 15.35 -23.18 -27.29
N LEU A 234 14.71 -22.77 -26.19
CA LEU A 234 15.35 -21.90 -25.19
C LEU A 234 16.37 -22.72 -24.38
N ASP A 235 17.66 -22.43 -24.58
CA ASP A 235 18.73 -22.90 -23.72
C ASP A 235 18.75 -22.10 -22.41
N PHE A 236 17.88 -22.47 -21.46
CA PHE A 236 17.93 -21.97 -20.08
C PHE A 236 19.20 -22.39 -19.33
N SER A 237 19.93 -23.38 -19.84
CA SER A 237 21.09 -23.97 -19.15
C SER A 237 22.31 -23.04 -19.15
N THR A 238 22.62 -22.41 -20.28
CA THR A 238 23.81 -21.55 -20.45
C THR A 238 23.70 -20.24 -19.69
N GLU A 239 22.50 -19.67 -19.58
CA GLU A 239 22.29 -18.43 -18.82
C GLU A 239 22.38 -18.68 -17.30
N ASN A 240 21.89 -19.82 -16.82
CA ASN A 240 22.05 -20.22 -15.42
C ASN A 240 23.52 -20.47 -15.03
N GLU A 241 24.34 -20.99 -15.94
CA GLU A 241 25.78 -21.12 -15.73
C GLU A 241 26.47 -19.75 -15.65
N ARG A 242 26.08 -18.79 -16.50
CA ARG A 242 26.60 -17.42 -16.47
C ARG A 242 26.25 -16.69 -15.17
N ILE A 243 25.00 -16.79 -14.73
CA ILE A 243 24.56 -16.20 -13.46
C ILE A 243 25.35 -16.81 -12.29
N ARG A 244 25.55 -18.13 -12.27
CA ARG A 244 26.33 -18.82 -11.24
C ARG A 244 27.77 -18.33 -11.20
N ALA A 245 28.43 -18.19 -12.35
CA ALA A 245 29.79 -17.67 -12.45
C ALA A 245 29.88 -16.21 -11.95
N HIS A 246 28.90 -15.37 -12.30
CA HIS A 246 28.86 -13.98 -11.84
C HIS A 246 28.67 -13.88 -10.31
N LEU A 247 27.79 -14.71 -9.75
CA LEU A 247 27.53 -14.77 -8.31
C LEU A 247 28.79 -15.19 -7.53
N GLN A 248 29.52 -16.19 -8.02
CA GLN A 248 30.81 -16.61 -7.44
C GLN A 248 31.86 -15.49 -7.53
N GLY A 249 31.92 -14.76 -8.64
CA GLY A 249 32.81 -13.61 -8.79
C GLY A 249 32.48 -12.47 -7.81
N MET A 250 31.19 -12.19 -7.58
CA MET A 250 30.75 -11.21 -6.58
C MET A 250 31.13 -11.65 -5.16
N GLN A 251 30.90 -12.92 -4.81
CA GLN A 251 31.28 -13.46 -3.51
C GLN A 251 32.78 -13.35 -3.24
N TRP A 252 33.62 -13.61 -4.25
CA TRP A 252 35.07 -13.46 -4.11
C TRP A 252 35.49 -12.00 -3.83
N ARG A 253 34.88 -11.03 -4.53
CA ARG A 253 35.14 -9.61 -4.29
C ARG A 253 34.70 -9.16 -2.91
N VAL A 254 33.56 -9.65 -2.41
CA VAL A 254 33.08 -9.37 -1.05
C VAL A 254 34.07 -9.92 -0.03
N LEU A 255 34.56 -11.14 -0.20
CA LEU A 255 35.55 -11.74 0.70
C LEU A 255 36.86 -10.94 0.74
N GLU A 256 37.36 -10.47 -0.41
CA GLU A 256 38.57 -9.64 -0.45
C GLU A 256 38.34 -8.28 0.21
N LEU A 257 37.15 -7.68 0.03
CA LEU A 257 36.77 -6.44 0.72
C LEU A 257 36.67 -6.63 2.23
N GLU A 258 36.05 -7.70 2.71
CA GLU A 258 35.99 -8.04 4.13
C GLU A 258 37.38 -8.19 4.74
N LYS A 259 38.31 -8.82 4.00
CA LYS A 259 39.72 -8.95 4.41
C LYS A 259 40.42 -7.59 4.48
N ILE A 260 40.17 -6.69 3.54
CA ILE A 260 40.71 -5.32 3.57
C ILE A 260 40.13 -4.54 4.75
N CYS A 261 38.81 -4.60 4.95
CA CYS A 261 38.13 -3.98 6.08
C CYS A 261 38.66 -4.50 7.42
N GLY A 262 38.91 -5.81 7.54
CA GLY A 262 39.51 -6.41 8.73
C GLY A 262 40.92 -5.86 9.02
N LYS A 263 41.77 -5.73 8.00
CA LYS A 263 43.10 -5.10 8.15
C LYS A 263 42.99 -3.64 8.58
N MET A 264 42.06 -2.89 8.00
CA MET A 264 41.82 -1.50 8.34
C MET A 264 41.33 -1.34 9.79
N GLN A 265 40.43 -2.21 10.24
CA GLN A 265 39.95 -2.26 11.63
C GLN A 265 41.10 -2.51 12.62
N ILE A 266 42.02 -3.42 12.29
CA ILE A 266 43.21 -3.70 13.12
C ILE A 266 44.14 -2.48 13.16
N GLN A 267 44.36 -1.79 12.05
CA GLN A 267 45.16 -0.57 12.04
C GLN A 267 44.50 0.55 12.86
N MET A 268 43.19 0.73 12.70
CA MET A 268 42.42 1.76 13.40
C MET A 268 42.43 1.54 14.92
N THR A 269 42.32 0.29 15.37
CA THR A 269 42.42 -0.06 16.80
C THR A 269 43.84 0.13 17.35
N LYS A 270 44.90 -0.13 16.57
CA LYS A 270 46.29 0.20 16.96
C LYS A 270 46.50 1.71 17.11
N ILE A 271 45.97 2.50 16.17
CA ILE A 271 46.04 3.98 16.22
C ILE A 271 45.26 4.52 17.43
N MET A 272 44.10 3.94 17.74
CA MET A 272 43.35 4.33 18.93
C MET A 272 44.09 4.01 20.23
N LYS A 273 44.71 2.83 20.34
CA LYS A 273 45.50 2.45 21.52
C LYS A 273 46.75 3.34 21.72
N SER A 274 47.45 3.72 20.65
CA SER A 274 48.60 4.64 20.78
C SER A 274 48.19 6.06 21.18
N ARG A 275 47.01 6.53 20.77
CA ARG A 275 46.45 7.82 21.22
C ARG A 275 46.08 7.82 22.71
N LEU A 276 45.54 6.73 23.25
CA LEU A 276 45.26 6.63 24.70
C LEU A 276 46.54 6.52 25.54
N SER A 277 47.58 5.84 25.05
CA SER A 277 48.87 5.70 25.75
C SER A 277 49.60 7.04 25.95
N ASN A 278 49.45 8.01 25.04
CA ASN A 278 50.13 9.29 25.14
C ASN A 278 49.52 10.26 26.17
N HIS A 279 48.33 9.97 26.70
CA HIS A 279 47.63 10.88 27.61
C HIS A 279 47.98 10.65 29.10
N ASN A 280 48.71 9.58 29.43
CA ASN A 280 49.07 9.23 30.81
C ASN A 280 50.44 9.76 31.28
N ASN A 281 51.18 10.48 30.43
CA ASN A 281 52.50 11.07 30.75
C ASN A 281 52.47 12.62 30.79
N ALA A 282 51.38 13.22 31.27
CA ALA A 282 51.36 14.64 31.61
C ALA A 282 52.05 14.86 32.96
N LYS A 283 53.32 15.28 32.92
CA LYS A 283 54.14 15.68 34.07
C LYS A 283 53.41 16.71 34.93
N SER A 284 53.32 16.44 36.23
CA SER A 284 52.88 17.37 37.27
C SER A 284 53.80 18.59 37.35
N VAL A 285 53.22 19.78 37.36
CA VAL A 285 53.92 21.08 37.52
C VAL A 285 54.17 21.34 39.02
N PRO A 286 55.34 21.86 39.46
CA PRO A 286 55.56 22.17 40.87
C PRO A 286 54.88 23.48 41.27
N ARG A 287 54.27 23.50 42.47
CA ARG A 287 53.78 24.72 43.13
C ARG A 287 54.93 25.45 43.81
N LEU A 288 55.09 26.74 43.54
CA LEU A 288 55.95 27.64 44.32
C LEU A 288 55.12 28.20 45.49
N CYS A 289 55.64 28.03 46.71
CA CYS A 289 55.20 28.76 47.91
C CYS A 289 55.94 30.11 47.99
N SER A 290 55.33 31.00 48.78
CA SER A 290 55.63 32.41 49.09
C SER A 290 57.09 32.86 49.09
#